data_AF-A0A0L6JHJ5-F1
#
_entry.id   AF-A0A0L6JHJ5-F1
#
_cell.length_a   1.000
_cell.length_b   1.000
_cell.length_c   1.000
_cell.angle_alpha   90.00
_cell.angle_beta   90.00
_cell.angle_gamma   90.00
#
_symmetry.space_group_name_H-M   'P 1'
#
loop_
_entity.id
_entity.type
_entity.pdbx_description
1 polymer ?
#
loop_
_entity_poly.entity_id
_entity_poly.type
_entity_poly.pdbx_seq_one_letter_code
_entity_poly.pdbx_strand_id
1 'polypeptide(L)' 'MNMAGGNNGTVIVLYENDKIVLYKRHKDNSPNQQTESMSFKAKSKGTFKYRYKLLNAKGSASSETIAIAVN' A
#
# COMPACT_ATOMS: atom_id res chain seq x y z
N MET A 1 -5.44 6.24 -2.39
CA MET A 1 -5.06 5.44 -3.58
C MET A 1 -6.25 5.37 -4.51
N ASN A 2 -6.09 5.45 -5.83
CA ASN A 2 -7.21 5.21 -6.76
C ASN A 2 -6.90 3.98 -7.62
N MET A 3 -7.71 2.93 -7.53
CA MET A 3 -7.61 1.75 -8.40
C MET A 3 -8.56 1.92 -9.58
N ALA A 4 -8.02 2.17 -10.78
CA ALA A 4 -8.81 2.19 -12.01
C ALA A 4 -9.40 0.78 -12.26
N GLY A 5 -10.66 0.72 -12.70
CA GLY A 5 -11.50 -0.49 -12.70
C GLY A 5 -10.83 -1.77 -13.23
N GLY A 6 -11.00 -2.87 -12.49
CA GLY A 6 -10.36 -4.17 -12.73
C GLY A 6 -10.60 -5.15 -11.57
N ASN A 7 -9.74 -6.17 -11.41
CA ASN A 7 -9.74 -7.04 -10.22
C ASN A 7 -8.97 -6.34 -9.09
N ASN A 8 -9.67 -5.91 -8.04
CA ASN A 8 -9.08 -5.17 -6.95
C ASN A 8 -8.16 -6.06 -6.10
N GLY A 9 -7.22 -5.43 -5.41
CA GLY A 9 -6.39 -6.12 -4.42
C GLY A 9 -7.22 -6.49 -3.19
N THR A 10 -7.18 -7.75 -2.77
CA THR A 10 -7.80 -8.20 -1.51
C THR A 10 -6.87 -8.05 -0.31
N VAL A 11 -5.58 -7.80 -0.56
CA VAL A 11 -4.57 -7.55 0.46
C VAL A 11 -3.73 -6.36 0.06
N ILE A 12 -3.47 -5.47 1.02
CA ILE A 12 -2.52 -4.37 0.90
C ILE A 12 -1.39 -4.58 1.90
N VAL A 13 -0.16 -4.52 1.40
CA VAL A 13 1.07 -4.59 2.19
C VAL A 13 1.83 -3.28 2.01
N LEU A 14 2.12 -2.59 3.11
CA LEU A 14 2.98 -1.41 3.12
C LEU A 14 4.38 -1.81 3.59
N TYR A 15 5.38 -1.43 2.79
CA TYR A 15 6.79 -1.57 3.11
C TYR A 15 7.37 -0.22 3.50
N GLU A 16 8.17 -0.20 4.56
CA GLU A 16 9.04 0.89 4.98
C GLU A 16 10.48 0.36 4.98
N ASN A 17 11.37 0.96 4.18
CA ASN A 17 12.75 0.49 4.02
C ASN A 17 12.82 -1.02 3.75
N ASP A 18 11.95 -1.49 2.85
CA ASP A 18 11.75 -2.89 2.46
C ASP A 18 11.26 -3.84 3.58
N LYS A 19 10.90 -3.32 4.75
CA LYS A 19 10.27 -4.08 5.85
C LYS A 19 8.76 -3.88 5.84
N ILE A 20 7.99 -4.93 6.08
CA ILE A 20 6.53 -4.83 6.17
C ILE A 20 6.17 -4.08 7.46
N VAL A 21 5.48 -2.94 7.32
CA VAL A 21 4.97 -2.14 8.44
C VAL A 21 3.45 -2.18 8.56
N LEU A 22 2.76 -2.57 7.48
CA LEU A 22 1.31 -2.80 7.49
C LEU A 22 0.97 -3.99 6.60
N TYR A 23 0.08 -4.84 7.10
CA TYR A 23 -0.56 -5.89 6.33
C TYR A 23 -2.06 -5.85 6.63
N LYS A 24 -2.89 -5.52 5.63
CA LYS A 24 -4.34 -5.36 5.82
C LYS A 24 -5.10 -6.11 4.72
N ARG A 25 -6.09 -6.90 5.13
CA ARG A 25 -7.09 -7.43 4.20
C ARG A 25 -8.06 -6.33 3.82
N HIS A 26 -8.36 -6.24 2.55
CA HIS A 26 -9.24 -5.26 1.98
C HIS A 26 -10.43 -5.96 1.32
N LYS A 27 -11.63 -5.38 1.45
CA LYS A 27 -12.85 -5.97 0.91
C LYS A 27 -12.85 -5.77 -0.59
N ASP A 28 -12.87 -6.83 -1.39
CA ASP A 28 -12.94 -6.70 -2.84
C ASP A 28 -14.18 -5.88 -3.25
N ASN A 29 -13.98 -4.80 -4.01
CA ASN A 29 -15.05 -3.95 -4.53
C ASN A 29 -15.18 -4.03 -6.06
N SER A 30 -14.58 -5.04 -6.70
CA SER A 30 -14.58 -5.16 -8.15
C SER A 30 -15.99 -5.25 -8.74
N PRO A 31 -16.23 -4.65 -9.93
CA PRO A 31 -15.28 -3.91 -10.77
C PRO A 31 -15.13 -2.42 -10.39
N ASN A 32 -15.78 -1.96 -9.32
CA ASN A 32 -15.77 -0.57 -8.93
C ASN A 32 -14.39 -0.13 -8.42
N GLN A 33 -14.08 1.15 -8.60
CA GLN A 33 -12.88 1.76 -8.05
C GLN A 33 -12.86 1.61 -6.54
N GLN A 34 -11.67 1.50 -6.00
CA GLN A 34 -11.46 1.30 -4.59
C GLN A 34 -10.36 2.23 -4.08
N THR A 35 -10.66 2.86 -2.95
CA THR A 35 -9.82 3.87 -2.33
C THR A 35 -9.60 3.51 -0.88
N GLU A 36 -8.34 3.41 -0.48
CA GLU A 36 -7.94 3.34 0.92
C GLU A 36 -6.96 4.46 1.23
N SER A 37 -7.10 4.97 2.44
CA SER A 37 -6.18 5.89 3.08
C SER A 37 -5.55 5.19 4.27
N MET A 38 -4.24 5.32 4.40
CA MET A 38 -3.47 4.72 5.49
C MET A 38 -2.75 5.84 6.23
N SER A 39 -2.90 5.84 7.55
CA SER A 39 -2.23 6.79 8.44
C SER A 39 -1.32 6.01 9.38
N PHE A 40 -0.05 6.38 9.43
CA PHE A 40 0.93 5.83 10.36
C PHE A 40 1.81 6.97 10.88
N LYS A 41 2.35 6.81 12.09
CA LYS A 41 3.23 7.80 12.71
C LYS A 41 4.67 7.33 12.62
N ALA A 42 5.56 8.19 12.14
CA ALA A 42 6.99 7.96 12.22
C ALA A 42 7.42 7.90 13.69
N LYS A 43 8.26 6.91 14.03
CA LYS A 43 8.78 6.73 15.40
C LYS A 43 10.02 7.59 15.70
N SER A 44 10.76 7.99 14.67
CA SER A 44 11.98 8.78 14.77
C SER A 44 12.17 9.67 13.55
N LYS A 45 13.03 10.68 13.68
CA LYS A 45 13.52 11.47 12.54
C LYS A 45 14.38 10.61 11.61
N GLY A 46 14.34 10.88 10.32
CA GLY A 46 15.08 10.14 9.30
C GLY A 46 14.35 10.06 7.95
N THR A 47 15.03 9.49 6.96
CA THR A 47 14.46 9.25 5.62
C THR A 47 13.98 7.81 5.51
N PHE A 48 12.73 7.64 5.10
CA PHE A 48 12.08 6.34 4.99
C PHE A 48 11.55 6.14 3.57
N LYS A 49 11.82 4.96 3.01
CA LYS A 49 11.31 4.57 1.70
C LYS A 49 10.02 3.78 1.85
N TYR A 50 8.93 4.28 1.30
CA TYR A 50 7.64 3.59 1.32
C TYR A 50 7.28 3.04 -0.04
N ARG A 51 6.78 1.80 -0.05
CA ARG A 51 6.23 1.14 -1.23
C ARG A 51 5.05 0.31 -0.79
N TYR A 52 3.96 0.31 -1.53
CA TYR A 52 2.85 -0.61 -1.27
C TYR A 52 2.80 -1.72 -2.32
N LYS A 53 2.28 -2.88 -1.91
CA LYS A 53 1.99 -4.02 -2.78
C LYS A 53 0.56 -4.46 -2.56
N LEU A 54 -0.17 -4.60 -3.64
CA LEU A 54 -1.51 -5.14 -3.70
C LEU A 54 -1.43 -6.59 -4.15
N LEU A 55 -2.20 -7.47 -3.51
CA LEU A 55 -2.29 -8.87 -3.88
C LEU A 55 -3.77 -9.28 -3.98
N ASN A 56 -4.07 -10.14 -4.95
CA ASN A 56 -5.30 -10.91 -5.02
C ASN A 56 -5.00 -12.32 -5.56
N ALA A 57 -6.03 -13.16 -5.72
CA ALA A 57 -5.86 -14.53 -6.21
C ALA A 57 -5.25 -14.62 -7.62
N LYS A 58 -5.25 -13.54 -8.39
CA LYS A 58 -4.77 -13.49 -9.78
C LYS A 58 -3.34 -12.94 -9.89
N GLY A 59 -2.79 -12.35 -8.84
CA GLY A 59 -1.42 -11.83 -8.86
C GLY A 59 -1.18 -10.70 -7.87
N SER A 60 -0.15 -9.92 -8.16
CA SER A 60 0.22 -8.76 -7.34
C SER A 60 0.74 -7.61 -8.17
N ALA A 61 0.43 -6.38 -7.73
CA ALA A 61 0.95 -5.14 -8.30
C ALA A 61 1.65 -4.33 -7.21
N SER A 62 2.76 -3.67 -7.52
CA SER A 62 3.47 -2.81 -6.57
C SER A 62 3.44 -1.36 -7.06
N SER A 63 3.46 -0.44 -6.12
CA SER A 63 3.63 0.98 -6.41
C SER A 63 5.08 1.33 -6.69
N GLU A 64 5.28 2.55 -7.19
CA GLU A 64 6.56 3.22 -7.08
C GLU A 64 6.98 3.38 -5.61
N THR A 65 8.29 3.48 -5.39
CA THR A 65 8.84 3.72 -4.07
C THR A 65 8.99 5.23 -3.86
N ILE A 66 8.39 5.75 -2.80
CA ILE A 66 8.52 7.16 -2.42
C ILE A 66 9.46 7.30 -1.22
N ALA A 67 10.32 8.31 -1.21
CA ALA A 67 11.19 8.61 -0.08
C ALA A 67 10.63 9.80 0.70
N ILE A 68 10.40 9.62 2.00
CA ILE A 68 9.86 10.64 2.89
C ILE A 68 10.90 10.96 3.95
N ALA A 69 11.30 12.23 4.06
CA ALA A 69 12.15 12.74 5.13
C ALA A 69 11.29 13.25 6.30
N VAL A 70 11.58 12.75 7.50
CA VAL A 70 10.96 13.15 8.76
C VAL A 70 11.98 13.97 9.54
N ASN A 71 11.69 15.25 9.75
CA ASN A 71 12.61 16.22 10.36
C ASN A 71 12.23 16.60 11.80
#